data_AF-A0A7S0N262-F1
#
_entry.id   AF-A0A7S0N262-F1
#
_cell.length_a   1.000
_cell.length_b   1.000
_cell.length_c   1.000
_cell.angle_alpha   90.00
_cell.angle_beta   90.00
_cell.angle_gamma   90.00
#
_symmetry.space_group_name_H-M   'P 1'
#
loop_
_entity.id
_entity.type
_entity.pdbx_description
1 polymer ?
#
loop_
_entity_poly.entity_id
_entity_poly.type
_entity_poly.pdbx_seq_one_letter_code
_entity_poly.pdbx_strand_id
1 'polypeptide(L)'
;MPTRLKKHRKERGGIHCGNGRIGKHRKHESGRGNAGGQHMHRIAFDKYHPGYFGKVGMRHFHYKKNPYHKPSVNIDQLWSMVGLEQRKEYAKKTDGTVPLLDVT
;
A
#
# COMPACT_ATOMS: atom_id res chain seq x y z
N MET A 1 17.59 -8.68 10.46
CA MET A 1 18.06 -7.71 11.48
C MET A 1 18.99 -8.39 12.48
N PRO A 2 20.23 -7.90 12.66
CA PRO A 2 21.18 -8.47 13.61
C PRO A 2 20.72 -8.31 15.06
N THR A 3 21.06 -9.27 15.92
CA THR A 3 20.60 -9.31 17.32
C THR A 3 21.14 -8.17 18.19
N ARG A 4 22.26 -7.56 17.81
CA ARG A 4 22.92 -6.47 18.54
C ARG A 4 22.07 -5.20 18.64
N LEU A 5 21.21 -4.94 17.66
CA LEU A 5 20.37 -3.73 17.62
C LEU A 5 19.01 -3.91 18.30
N LYS A 6 18.69 -5.11 18.80
CA LYS A 6 17.40 -5.37 19.47
C LYS A 6 17.31 -4.61 20.79
N LYS A 7 16.20 -3.89 21.01
CA LYS A 7 15.90 -3.14 22.25
C LYS A 7 16.13 -3.97 23.52
N HIS A 8 15.74 -5.23 23.48
CA HIS A 8 15.87 -6.16 24.61
C HIS A 8 17.31 -6.30 25.16
N ARG A 9 18.35 -6.06 24.34
CA ARG A 9 19.75 -6.07 24.82
C ARG A 9 20.02 -4.97 25.84
N LYS A 10 19.38 -3.81 25.70
CA LYS A 10 19.51 -2.66 26.60
C LYS A 10 18.63 -2.76 27.85
N GLU A 11 17.68 -3.71 27.89
CA GLU A 11 16.72 -3.86 29.00
C GLU A 11 17.15 -4.89 30.06
N ARG A 12 18.29 -5.59 29.86
CA ARG A 12 18.85 -6.53 30.84
C ARG A 12 19.26 -5.81 32.13
N GLY A 13 18.99 -6.43 33.28
CA GLY A 13 19.14 -5.79 34.61
C GLY A 13 17.89 -5.04 35.06
N GLY A 14 16.95 -4.75 34.16
CA GLY A 14 15.62 -4.28 34.53
C GLY A 14 14.71 -5.42 34.99
N ILE A 15 13.88 -5.18 36.01
CA ILE A 15 13.04 -6.21 36.65
C ILE A 15 11.90 -6.71 35.72
N HIS A 16 11.41 -5.88 34.79
CA HIS A 16 10.22 -6.18 33.96
C HIS A 16 10.39 -5.97 32.46
N CYS A 17 11.61 -5.80 31.96
CA CYS A 17 11.91 -5.65 30.52
C CYS A 17 10.99 -4.67 29.78
N GLY A 18 10.71 -3.51 30.39
CA GLY A 18 9.90 -2.46 29.77
C GLY A 18 8.37 -2.63 29.83
N ASN A 19 7.84 -3.69 30.45
CA ASN A 19 6.40 -3.97 30.47
C ASN A 19 5.65 -3.44 31.71
N GLY A 20 6.31 -2.65 32.58
CA GLY A 20 5.69 -2.09 33.78
C GLY A 20 5.56 -3.05 34.98
N ARG A 21 5.25 -2.50 36.16
CA ARG A 21 5.14 -3.26 37.42
C ARG A 21 3.74 -3.80 37.69
N ILE A 22 2.69 -3.02 37.42
CA ILE A 22 1.31 -3.31 37.82
C ILE A 22 0.58 -4.13 36.73
N GLY A 23 0.35 -3.54 35.56
CA GLY A 23 -0.10 -4.28 34.38
C GLY A 23 1.04 -5.16 33.87
N LYS A 24 0.91 -6.49 33.97
CA LYS A 24 1.94 -7.45 33.55
C LYS A 24 1.73 -7.83 32.10
N HIS A 25 2.80 -8.08 31.35
CA HIS A 25 2.70 -8.63 30.00
C HIS A 25 2.18 -10.07 30.01
N ARG A 26 0.91 -10.28 29.62
CA ARG A 26 0.30 -11.60 29.46
C ARG A 26 0.13 -11.97 27.98
N LYS A 27 -0.31 -13.19 27.71
CA LYS A 27 -0.33 -13.76 26.34
C LYS A 27 -1.35 -13.07 25.42
N HIS A 28 -2.60 -12.91 25.84
CA HIS A 28 -3.69 -12.33 25.03
C HIS A 28 -4.75 -11.66 25.91
N GLU A 29 -4.51 -10.43 26.35
CA GLU A 29 -5.44 -9.72 27.26
C GLU A 29 -6.71 -9.26 26.55
N SER A 30 -6.63 -8.97 25.26
CA SER A 30 -7.72 -8.41 24.45
C SER A 30 -8.18 -9.34 23.32
N GLY A 31 -7.86 -10.63 23.42
CA GLY A 31 -8.13 -11.63 22.38
C GLY A 31 -7.00 -11.74 21.35
N ARG A 32 -7.31 -12.35 20.20
CA ARG A 32 -6.35 -12.63 19.11
C ARG A 32 -6.80 -11.96 17.83
N GLY A 33 -5.85 -11.40 17.08
CA GLY A 33 -6.13 -10.73 15.81
C GLY A 33 -7.16 -9.60 15.97
N ASN A 34 -8.18 -9.59 15.11
CA ASN A 34 -9.22 -8.56 15.06
C ASN A 34 -10.44 -8.88 15.97
N ALA A 35 -10.25 -9.70 17.01
CA ALA A 35 -11.31 -10.04 17.94
C ALA A 35 -11.91 -8.80 18.61
N GLY A 36 -13.21 -8.83 18.90
CA GLY A 36 -13.90 -7.75 19.59
C GLY A 36 -14.13 -6.49 18.76
N GLY A 37 -13.92 -6.52 17.44
CA GLY A 37 -14.02 -5.35 16.57
C GLY A 37 -15.39 -4.66 16.52
N GLN A 38 -16.48 -5.34 16.94
CA GLN A 38 -17.81 -4.73 17.11
C GLN A 38 -18.21 -4.51 18.58
N HIS A 39 -17.34 -4.90 19.53
CA HIS A 39 -17.58 -4.85 20.96
C HIS A 39 -16.48 -4.03 21.65
N MET A 40 -15.58 -4.68 22.40
CA MET A 40 -14.51 -4.03 23.17
C MET A 40 -13.49 -3.26 22.32
N HIS A 41 -13.33 -3.59 21.03
CA HIS A 41 -12.46 -2.88 20.08
C HIS A 41 -13.22 -2.03 19.05
N ARG A 42 -14.54 -1.86 19.22
CA ARG A 42 -15.40 -1.07 18.32
C ARG A 42 -14.81 0.31 18.04
N ILE A 43 -14.38 1.01 19.08
CA ILE A 43 -13.82 2.37 18.97
C ILE A 43 -12.64 2.43 18.00
N ALA A 44 -11.77 1.40 17.98
CA ALA A 44 -10.62 1.36 17.08
C ALA A 44 -11.04 1.14 15.62
N PHE A 45 -12.04 0.30 15.37
CA PHE A 45 -12.55 0.06 14.02
C PHE A 45 -13.33 1.25 13.48
N ASP A 46 -14.23 1.83 14.27
CA ASP A 46 -15.02 2.99 13.85
C ASP A 46 -14.13 4.21 13.56
N LYS A 47 -13.05 4.38 14.35
CA LYS A 47 -12.15 5.53 14.21
C LYS A 47 -11.19 5.41 13.04
N TYR A 48 -10.57 4.24 12.85
CA TYR A 48 -9.45 4.10 11.91
C TYR A 48 -9.81 3.27 10.66
N HIS A 49 -10.87 2.46 10.73
CA HIS A 49 -11.28 1.56 9.65
C HIS A 49 -12.79 1.63 9.38
N PRO A 50 -13.35 2.82 9.11
CA PRO A 50 -14.75 2.94 8.75
C PRO A 50 -15.05 2.11 7.50
N GLY A 51 -16.17 1.37 7.51
CA GLY A 51 -16.56 0.49 6.41
C GLY A 51 -15.93 -0.91 6.44
N TYR A 52 -15.14 -1.26 7.48
CA TYR A 52 -14.59 -2.60 7.62
C TYR A 52 -15.67 -3.69 7.76
N PHE A 53 -16.75 -3.39 8.48
CA PHE A 53 -17.90 -4.28 8.61
C PHE A 53 -18.99 -3.92 7.61
N GLY A 54 -19.45 -4.90 6.85
CA GLY A 54 -20.55 -4.74 5.91
C GLY A 54 -20.38 -5.61 4.66
N LYS A 55 -21.39 -5.62 3.80
CA LYS A 55 -21.36 -6.26 2.49
C LYS A 55 -21.79 -5.23 1.45
N VAL A 56 -20.98 -5.02 0.44
CA VAL A 56 -21.19 -4.00 -0.60
C VAL A 56 -20.95 -4.61 -1.98
N GLY A 57 -21.72 -4.17 -2.98
CA GLY A 57 -21.52 -4.51 -4.39
C GLY A 57 -21.94 -5.93 -4.78
N MET A 58 -21.66 -6.29 -6.04
CA MET A 58 -21.97 -7.59 -6.62
C MET A 58 -20.74 -8.52 -6.57
N ARG A 59 -20.94 -9.80 -6.23
CA ARG A 59 -19.86 -10.79 -6.17
C ARG A 59 -19.53 -11.31 -7.58
N HIS A 60 -18.30 -11.08 -8.04
CA HIS A 60 -17.80 -11.60 -9.31
C HIS A 60 -16.99 -12.90 -9.08
N PHE A 61 -17.52 -14.02 -9.56
CA PHE A 61 -16.85 -15.32 -9.46
C PHE A 61 -15.82 -15.51 -10.58
N HIS A 62 -14.73 -16.22 -10.28
CA HIS A 62 -13.65 -16.49 -11.23
C HIS A 62 -13.12 -15.23 -11.93
N TYR A 63 -12.74 -14.22 -11.13
CA TYR A 63 -12.21 -12.96 -11.64
C TYR A 63 -10.87 -13.16 -12.38
N LYS A 64 -10.91 -13.13 -13.71
CA LYS A 64 -9.71 -13.13 -14.58
C LYS A 64 -9.22 -11.70 -14.73
N LYS A 65 -7.95 -11.41 -14.43
CA LYS A 65 -7.40 -10.04 -14.53
C LYS A 65 -7.09 -9.58 -15.96
N ASN A 66 -6.68 -10.49 -16.85
CA ASN A 66 -6.23 -10.15 -18.21
C ASN A 66 -7.30 -9.42 -19.06
N PRO A 67 -8.59 -9.83 -19.06
CA PRO A 67 -9.62 -9.11 -19.81
C PRO A 67 -9.92 -7.70 -19.28
N TYR A 68 -9.58 -7.42 -18.01
CA TYR A 68 -9.74 -6.10 -17.40
C TYR A 68 -8.45 -5.27 -17.49
N HIS A 69 -7.41 -5.77 -18.15
CA HIS A 69 -6.17 -5.02 -18.32
C HIS A 69 -6.43 -3.82 -19.24
N LYS A 70 -6.41 -2.62 -18.65
CA LYS A 70 -6.58 -1.35 -19.36
C LYS A 70 -5.60 -0.32 -18.78
N PRO A 71 -4.34 -0.29 -19.25
CA PRO A 71 -3.39 0.71 -18.80
C PRO A 71 -3.83 2.09 -19.33
N SER A 72 -3.55 3.15 -18.59
CA SER A 72 -3.89 4.52 -18.97
C SER A 72 -2.65 5.40 -18.95
N VAL A 73 -2.50 6.28 -19.94
CA VAL A 73 -1.43 7.27 -20.05
C VAL A 73 -2.03 8.67 -20.08
N ASN A 74 -1.37 9.63 -19.41
CA ASN A 74 -1.75 11.03 -19.46
C ASN A 74 -1.12 11.72 -20.69
N ILE A 75 -1.79 12.75 -21.23
CA ILE A 75 -1.35 13.44 -22.46
C ILE A 75 0.00 14.13 -22.28
N ASP A 76 0.27 14.69 -21.09
CA ASP A 76 1.54 15.35 -20.75
C ASP A 76 2.73 14.38 -20.80
N GLN A 77 2.50 13.10 -20.52
CA GLN A 77 3.51 12.05 -20.52
C GLN A 77 3.83 11.49 -21.91
N LEU A 78 3.02 11.77 -22.95
CA LEU A 78 3.25 11.23 -24.30
C LEU A 78 4.63 11.62 -24.86
N TRP A 79 5.06 12.86 -24.61
CA TRP A 79 6.37 13.34 -25.06
C TRP A 79 7.57 12.74 -24.31
N SER A 80 7.32 12.07 -23.18
CA SER A 80 8.36 11.30 -22.47
C SER A 80 8.56 9.90 -23.04
N MET A 81 7.56 9.38 -23.77
CA MET A 81 7.63 8.09 -24.46
C MET A 81 8.38 8.19 -25.80
N VAL A 82 8.46 9.39 -26.37
CA VAL A 82 9.36 9.67 -27.49
C VAL A 82 10.79 9.78 -26.97
N GLY A 83 11.72 9.03 -27.56
CA GLY A 83 13.14 9.17 -27.24
C GLY A 83 13.64 10.61 -27.46
N LEU A 84 14.53 11.10 -26.58
CA LEU A 84 15.01 12.49 -26.61
C LEU A 84 15.60 12.90 -27.97
N GLU A 85 16.30 11.97 -28.63
CA GLU A 85 16.91 12.22 -29.94
C GLU A 85 15.87 12.40 -31.05
N GLN A 86 14.85 11.54 -31.10
CA GLN A 86 13.73 11.70 -32.04
C GLN A 86 12.98 13.01 -31.78
N ARG A 87 12.75 13.37 -30.51
CA ARG A 87 12.08 14.63 -30.17
C ARG A 87 12.84 15.85 -30.71
N LYS A 88 14.17 15.86 -30.61
CA LYS A 88 15.02 16.94 -31.15
C LYS A 88 15.05 16.95 -32.67
N GLU A 89 15.02 15.78 -33.31
CA GLU A 89 15.00 15.66 -34.78
C GLU A 89 13.68 16.18 -35.36
N TYR A 90 12.54 15.73 -34.83
CA TYR A 90 11.22 16.19 -35.28
C TYR A 90 10.96 17.66 -34.95
N ALA A 91 11.58 18.21 -33.89
CA ALA A 91 11.52 19.65 -33.62
C ALA A 91 12.22 20.51 -34.70
N LYS A 92 13.12 19.93 -35.50
CA LYS A 92 13.87 20.64 -36.56
C LYS A 92 13.27 20.46 -37.96
N LYS A 93 12.41 19.47 -38.17
CA LYS A 93 11.77 19.20 -39.47
C LYS A 93 10.61 20.18 -39.73
N THR A 94 10.56 20.75 -40.93
CA THR A 94 9.50 21.68 -41.38
C THR A 94 8.62 21.11 -42.49
N ASP A 95 8.81 19.83 -42.82
CA ASP A 95 8.11 19.09 -43.89
C ASP A 95 6.69 18.62 -43.49
N GLY A 96 6.24 18.99 -42.28
CA GLY A 96 4.92 18.60 -41.75
C GLY A 96 4.84 17.16 -41.26
N THR A 97 5.96 16.43 -41.20
CA THR A 97 5.99 15.06 -40.69
C THR A 97 5.88 15.03 -39.15
N VAL A 98 5.06 14.11 -38.61
CA VAL A 98 4.77 13.99 -37.18
C VAL A 98 5.12 12.60 -36.65
N PRO A 99 5.55 12.46 -35.38
CA PRO A 99 5.85 11.16 -34.79
C PRO A 99 4.57 10.37 -34.50
N LEU A 100 4.58 9.07 -34.84
CA LEU A 100 3.57 8.10 -34.41
C LEU A 100 3.98 7.53 -33.05
N LEU A 101 3.08 7.59 -32.08
CA LEU A 101 3.24 7.03 -30.74
C LEU A 101 2.29 5.83 -30.58
N ASP A 102 2.85 4.63 -30.44
CA ASP A 102 2.10 3.43 -30.07
C ASP A 102 1.99 3.35 -28.54
N VAL A 103 0.76 3.32 -28.04
CA VAL A 103 0.41 3.31 -26.61
C VAL A 103 -0.34 2.03 -26.21
N THR A 104 -0.44 1.06 -27.12
CA THR A 104 -1.17 -0.19 -26.96
C THR A 104 -0.31 -1.35 -26.46
#